data_AF-A0A0R3FNS7-F1
#
_entry.id   AF-A0A0R3FNS7-F1
#
_cell.length_a   1.000
_cell.length_b   1.000
_cell.length_c   1.000
_cell.angle_alpha   90.00
_cell.angle_beta   90.00
_cell.angle_gamma   90.00
#
_symmetry.space_group_name_H-M   'P 1'
#
loop_
_entity.id
_entity.type
_entity.pdbx_description
1 polymer ?
#
loop_
_entity_poly.entity_id
_entity_poly.type
_entity_poly.pdbx_seq_one_letter_code
_entity_poly.pdbx_strand_id
1 'polypeptide(L)'
;MFKANVNALGDMAQPLRDAASKVASSGERVHTTINNFDWEGKARESAVARSDRELTQKRIVAADLNALADAYENGKKTMGPMIDGLKSKAQGLEGNGYSVTEDWEAKDTYDYPACRRLAKMMDPNDTAGLQAQINQLEAQRTNEAKTETANMRRLADELGVADQNTATAIGSAIDALTGTGTPLVLPPGLSDGQVRNLGSVAGTGANIPGIGAADLGEIVQLPNGQYVAVLGDSYRGGRMGEGEHFPSVAVPVTFDANGKAHFGAPITGPDGSNTLFPLPQAAKDAGANNSLPAGSITTRDGRTYMMVVGTNTNEGLAPKGGSWLVEVNNNPAGGWKPVDGSYKPWASIENPNKAPGEPPRISDPTKPPTQISGYQGNDGRIYIAADGFDRHQSVTMYSVDPDHITDRNAWQPWNGNGWGQPGENSAQSAARVSGDNFGEISFREVEGRPVLSGFNGSTGNTEVHVSSGLATQIFDAGQSQTTTVAQGGPWGDPTRVPQNYGGYIMPGATLDNMGILVSQWNTTPDNNGIPYTVEQFQVNPHN
;
A
#
# COMPACT_ATOMS: atom_id res chain seq x y z
N MET A 1 6.50 15.06 41.52
CA MET A 1 5.47 14.04 41.27
C MET A 1 5.53 13.45 39.85
N PHE A 2 6.16 14.10 38.86
CA PHE A 2 6.05 13.67 37.45
C PHE A 2 7.28 12.90 36.93
N LYS A 3 7.30 11.57 37.10
CA LYS A 3 8.40 10.67 36.69
C LYS A 3 8.30 10.11 35.26
N ALA A 4 7.34 10.57 34.45
CA ALA A 4 7.22 10.11 33.07
C ALA A 4 8.49 10.43 32.27
N ASN A 5 9.16 9.38 31.75
CA ASN A 5 10.38 9.47 30.96
C ASN A 5 10.17 8.80 29.60
N VAL A 6 9.81 9.63 28.61
CA VAL A 6 9.59 9.19 27.23
C VAL A 6 10.89 8.83 26.50
N ASN A 7 12.05 9.23 27.02
CA ASN A 7 13.32 8.92 26.37
C ASN A 7 13.60 7.41 26.35
N ALA A 8 13.21 6.71 27.42
CA ALA A 8 13.33 5.25 27.49
C ALA A 8 12.59 4.53 26.35
N LEU A 9 11.51 5.13 25.84
CA LEU A 9 10.79 4.61 24.67
C LEU A 9 11.64 4.74 23.40
N GLY A 10 12.19 5.92 23.12
CA GLY A 10 13.01 6.14 21.93
C GLY A 10 14.39 5.50 21.99
N ASP A 11 14.94 5.25 23.17
CA ASP A 11 16.24 4.57 23.34
C ASP A 11 16.20 3.12 22.79
N MET A 12 15.00 2.54 22.63
CA MET A 12 14.81 1.23 22.01
C MET A 12 14.95 1.23 20.49
N ALA A 13 14.84 2.38 19.82
CA ALA A 13 14.85 2.45 18.36
C ALA A 13 16.22 2.07 17.76
N GLN A 14 17.33 2.59 18.30
CA GLN A 14 18.65 2.36 17.72
C GLN A 14 19.09 0.88 17.77
N PRO A 15 18.96 0.15 18.90
CA PRO A 15 19.29 -1.28 18.95
C PRO A 15 18.50 -2.12 17.92
N LEU A 16 17.24 -1.77 17.65
CA LEU A 16 16.41 -2.46 16.67
C LEU A 16 16.89 -2.20 15.24
N ARG A 17 17.27 -0.96 14.90
CA ARG A 17 17.86 -0.64 13.60
C ARG A 17 19.20 -1.36 13.38
N ASP A 18 20.02 -1.46 14.41
CA ASP A 18 21.28 -2.20 14.35
C ASP A 18 21.03 -3.70 14.09
N ALA A 19 20.00 -4.28 14.73
CA ALA A 19 19.60 -5.65 14.48
C ALA A 19 19.09 -5.85 13.04
N ALA A 20 18.23 -4.95 12.55
CA ALA A 20 17.73 -4.95 11.17
C ALA A 20 18.88 -4.97 10.15
N SER A 21 19.85 -4.06 10.31
CA SER A 21 21.02 -3.97 9.45
C SER A 21 21.83 -5.27 9.42
N LYS A 22 22.04 -5.89 10.58
CA LYS A 22 22.77 -7.17 10.70
C LYS A 22 22.03 -8.32 10.01
N VAL A 23 20.71 -8.41 10.17
CA VAL A 23 19.87 -9.44 9.54
C VAL A 23 19.88 -9.30 8.02
N ALA A 24 19.64 -8.10 7.49
CA ALA A 24 19.67 -7.83 6.06
C ALA A 24 21.05 -8.16 5.45
N SER A 25 22.12 -7.70 6.09
CA SER A 25 23.50 -7.98 5.66
C SER A 25 23.83 -9.48 5.69
N SER A 26 23.25 -10.23 6.62
CA SER A 26 23.41 -11.68 6.70
C SER A 26 22.72 -12.39 5.54
N GLY A 27 21.53 -11.94 5.13
CA GLY A 27 20.85 -12.44 3.94
C GLY A 27 21.65 -12.21 2.68
N GLU A 28 22.15 -10.98 2.52
CA GLU A 28 22.96 -10.60 1.36
C GLU A 28 24.20 -11.49 1.24
N ARG A 29 24.93 -11.70 2.34
CA ARG A 29 26.11 -12.58 2.35
C ARG A 29 25.79 -14.00 1.90
N VAL A 30 24.67 -14.59 2.35
CA VAL A 30 24.27 -15.95 1.93
C VAL A 30 23.93 -15.98 0.45
N HIS A 31 23.12 -15.03 -0.02
CA HIS A 31 22.74 -14.89 -1.41
C HIS A 31 23.96 -14.73 -2.33
N THR A 32 24.85 -13.78 -2.02
CA THR A 32 26.07 -13.53 -2.81
C THR A 32 27.00 -14.76 -2.81
N THR A 33 27.15 -15.44 -1.66
CA THR A 33 28.01 -16.64 -1.57
C THR A 33 27.51 -17.76 -2.47
N ILE A 34 26.19 -18.00 -2.50
CA ILE A 34 25.59 -19.07 -3.31
C ILE A 34 25.60 -18.69 -4.80
N ASN A 35 25.30 -17.44 -5.14
CA ASN A 35 25.25 -16.97 -6.53
C ASN A 35 26.63 -16.90 -7.19
N ASN A 36 27.66 -16.51 -6.44
CA ASN A 36 29.04 -16.36 -6.96
C ASN A 36 29.85 -17.66 -6.91
N PHE A 37 29.30 -18.74 -6.37
CA PHE A 37 29.98 -20.03 -6.40
C PHE A 37 29.97 -20.57 -7.84
N ASP A 38 31.11 -21.09 -8.28
CA ASP A 38 31.32 -21.56 -9.65
C ASP A 38 30.93 -23.05 -9.75
N TRP A 39 29.64 -23.30 -9.99
CA TRP A 39 29.03 -24.63 -10.13
C TRP A 39 27.78 -24.55 -11.02
N GLU A 40 27.28 -25.67 -11.54
CA GLU A 40 26.21 -25.67 -12.57
C GLU A 40 25.16 -26.77 -12.34
N GLY A 41 24.04 -26.67 -13.08
CA GLY A 41 22.97 -27.66 -13.13
C GLY A 41 21.81 -27.41 -12.15
N LYS A 42 20.80 -28.30 -12.19
CA LYS A 42 19.55 -28.19 -11.41
C LYS A 42 19.75 -27.98 -9.91
N ALA A 43 20.80 -28.59 -9.34
CA ALA A 43 21.12 -28.43 -7.93
C ALA A 43 21.52 -26.98 -7.57
N ARG A 44 22.21 -26.28 -8.49
CA ARG A 44 22.49 -24.84 -8.34
C ARG A 44 21.22 -24.02 -8.43
N GLU A 45 20.37 -24.28 -9.41
CA GLU A 45 19.11 -23.56 -9.59
C GLU A 45 18.25 -23.61 -8.32
N SER A 46 18.08 -24.80 -7.73
CA SER A 46 17.37 -24.96 -6.45
C SER A 46 18.05 -24.23 -5.29
N ALA A 47 19.39 -24.23 -5.25
CA ALA A 47 20.15 -23.57 -4.19
C ALA A 47 20.09 -22.04 -4.28
N VAL A 48 20.13 -21.48 -5.50
CA VAL A 48 19.95 -20.06 -5.80
C VAL A 48 18.53 -19.65 -5.42
N ALA A 49 17.51 -20.36 -5.90
CA ALA A 49 16.11 -20.09 -5.58
C ALA A 49 15.84 -20.09 -4.07
N ARG A 50 16.39 -21.06 -3.32
CA ARG A 50 16.34 -21.04 -1.85
C ARG A 50 17.04 -19.82 -1.27
N SER A 51 18.25 -19.49 -1.74
CA SER A 51 19.01 -18.35 -1.22
C SER A 51 18.30 -17.01 -1.45
N ASP A 52 17.57 -16.89 -2.56
CA ASP A 52 16.77 -15.71 -2.89
C ASP A 52 15.55 -15.61 -1.97
N ARG A 53 14.89 -16.74 -1.66
CA ARG A 53 13.84 -16.80 -0.64
C ARG A 53 14.36 -16.40 0.74
N GLU A 54 15.52 -16.90 1.16
CA GLU A 54 16.13 -16.56 2.45
C GLU A 54 16.54 -15.08 2.52
N LEU A 55 17.07 -14.52 1.44
CA LEU A 55 17.38 -13.09 1.34
C LEU A 55 16.10 -12.26 1.51
N THR A 56 15.03 -12.64 0.81
CA THR A 56 13.73 -11.98 0.88
C THR A 56 13.17 -12.01 2.30
N GLN A 57 13.15 -13.17 2.95
CA GLN A 57 12.71 -13.33 4.34
C GLN A 57 13.52 -12.48 5.32
N LYS A 58 14.85 -12.47 5.20
CA LYS A 58 15.70 -11.66 6.07
C LYS A 58 15.49 -10.16 5.84
N ARG A 59 15.19 -9.73 4.61
CA ARG A 59 14.80 -8.34 4.32
C ARG A 59 13.45 -7.99 4.95
N ILE A 60 12.49 -8.90 4.97
CA ILE A 60 11.20 -8.73 5.68
C ILE A 60 11.44 -8.55 7.17
N VAL A 61 12.15 -9.48 7.82
CA VAL A 61 12.46 -9.38 9.26
C VAL A 61 13.21 -8.09 9.59
N ALA A 62 14.13 -7.66 8.73
CA ALA A 62 14.82 -6.39 8.89
C ALA A 62 13.87 -5.19 8.76
N ALA A 63 12.91 -5.22 7.82
CA ALA A 63 11.89 -4.19 7.68
C ALA A 63 10.98 -4.13 8.91
N ASP A 64 10.56 -5.27 9.47
CA ASP A 64 9.72 -5.31 10.68
C ASP A 64 10.43 -4.75 11.91
N LEU A 65 11.73 -5.08 12.07
CA LEU A 65 12.57 -4.50 13.11
C LEU A 65 12.69 -2.97 12.97
N ASN A 66 12.76 -2.46 11.74
CA ASN A 66 12.76 -1.03 11.48
C ASN A 66 11.38 -0.40 11.77
N ALA A 67 10.29 -1.05 11.41
CA ALA A 67 8.93 -0.58 11.71
C ALA A 67 8.68 -0.51 13.23
N LEU A 68 9.16 -1.50 13.99
CA LEU A 68 9.13 -1.47 15.45
C LEU A 68 9.97 -0.32 16.02
N ALA A 69 11.16 -0.08 15.45
CA ALA A 69 12.00 1.07 15.82
C ALA A 69 11.28 2.40 15.55
N ASP A 70 10.59 2.52 14.41
CA ASP A 70 9.83 3.72 14.04
C ASP A 70 8.65 3.95 15.00
N ALA A 71 7.94 2.90 15.41
CA ALA A 71 6.85 3.01 16.39
C ALA A 71 7.34 3.58 17.74
N TYR A 72 8.47 3.09 18.25
CA TYR A 72 9.10 3.60 19.47
C TYR A 72 9.56 5.07 19.34
N GLU A 73 10.23 5.40 18.23
CA GLU A 73 10.71 6.76 17.95
C GLU A 73 9.55 7.77 17.80
N ASN A 74 8.50 7.38 17.08
CA ASN A 74 7.32 8.23 16.85
C ASN A 74 6.50 8.44 18.12
N GLY A 75 6.34 7.40 18.94
CA GLY A 75 5.72 7.54 20.26
C GLY A 75 6.46 8.55 21.13
N LYS A 76 7.81 8.53 21.09
CA LYS A 76 8.63 9.52 21.81
C LYS A 76 8.39 10.94 21.31
N LYS A 77 8.44 11.13 19.98
CA LYS A 77 8.26 12.45 19.36
C LYS A 77 6.87 13.04 19.64
N THR A 78 5.83 12.22 19.68
CA THR A 78 4.45 12.66 19.90
C THR A 78 4.19 12.97 21.38
N MET A 79 4.56 12.08 22.30
CA MET A 79 4.24 12.23 23.73
C MET A 79 5.17 13.20 24.47
N GLY A 80 6.42 13.35 24.00
CA GLY A 80 7.42 14.20 24.67
C GLY A 80 6.97 15.63 24.92
N PRO A 81 6.53 16.38 23.90
CA PRO A 81 6.04 17.75 24.07
C PRO A 81 4.83 17.86 25.02
N MET A 82 3.95 16.85 25.04
CA MET A 82 2.78 16.83 25.94
C MET A 82 3.20 16.66 27.39
N ILE A 83 4.12 15.71 27.65
CA ILE A 83 4.69 15.47 28.98
C ILE A 83 5.42 16.71 29.49
N ASP A 84 6.23 17.35 28.64
CA ASP A 84 6.96 18.56 29.01
C ASP A 84 6.01 19.74 29.27
N GLY A 85 4.95 19.87 28.47
CA GLY A 85 3.89 20.87 28.66
C GLY A 85 3.16 20.70 30.00
N LEU A 86 2.78 19.47 30.35
CA LEU A 86 2.16 19.15 31.64
C LEU A 86 3.09 19.48 32.82
N LYS A 87 4.37 19.08 32.74
CA LYS A 87 5.37 19.38 33.76
C LYS A 87 5.57 20.89 33.93
N SER A 88 5.76 21.60 32.82
CA SER A 88 6.00 23.05 32.84
C SER A 88 4.80 23.82 33.40
N LYS A 89 3.57 23.44 33.05
CA LYS A 89 2.35 24.07 33.59
C LYS A 89 2.20 23.82 35.09
N ALA A 90 2.38 22.57 35.53
CA ALA A 90 2.29 22.24 36.94
C ALA A 90 3.33 22.99 37.78
N GLN A 91 4.59 23.03 37.32
CA GLN A 91 5.66 23.78 37.98
C GLN A 91 5.39 25.29 38.02
N GLY A 92 4.83 25.85 36.94
CA GLY A 92 4.43 27.26 36.90
C GLY A 92 3.34 27.60 37.92
N LEU A 93 2.34 26.73 38.06
CA LEU A 93 1.28 26.87 39.07
C LEU A 93 1.82 26.72 40.50
N GLU A 94 2.67 25.72 40.74
CA GLU A 94 3.33 25.52 42.04
C GLU A 94 4.17 26.74 42.44
N GLY A 95 4.86 27.36 41.49
CA GLY A 95 5.59 28.63 41.69
C GLY A 95 4.68 29.82 42.03
N ASN A 96 3.39 29.77 41.66
CA ASN A 96 2.41 30.84 41.84
C ASN A 96 1.44 30.60 43.03
N GLY A 97 1.81 29.70 43.96
CA GLY A 97 1.04 29.44 45.17
C GLY A 97 -0.18 28.54 44.95
N TYR A 98 -0.13 27.66 43.96
CA TYR A 98 -1.06 26.54 43.82
C TYR A 98 -0.39 25.23 44.20
N SER A 99 -1.17 24.20 44.50
CA SER A 99 -0.74 22.81 44.51
C SER A 99 -1.41 22.07 43.37
N VAL A 100 -0.70 21.19 42.66
CA VAL A 100 -1.28 20.38 41.58
C VAL A 100 -1.35 18.92 42.03
N THR A 101 -2.52 18.30 41.93
CA THR A 101 -2.72 16.88 42.28
C THR A 101 -2.27 15.95 41.15
N GLU A 102 -2.24 14.64 41.45
CA GLU A 102 -1.98 13.60 40.43
C GLU A 102 -3.05 13.57 39.32
N ASP A 103 -4.28 13.98 39.62
CA ASP A 103 -5.40 14.10 38.66
C ASP A 103 -5.41 15.44 37.90
N TRP A 104 -4.26 16.13 37.87
CA TRP A 104 -4.07 17.43 37.23
C TRP A 104 -5.03 18.52 37.73
N GLU A 105 -5.42 18.46 39.00
CA GLU A 105 -6.26 19.46 39.65
C GLU A 105 -5.39 20.52 40.31
N ALA A 106 -5.54 21.78 39.89
CA ALA A 106 -4.90 22.91 40.55
C ALA A 106 -5.74 23.38 41.74
N LYS A 107 -5.13 23.47 42.92
CA LYS A 107 -5.75 23.96 44.16
C LYS A 107 -5.00 25.17 44.65
N ASP A 108 -5.73 26.26 44.88
CA ASP A 108 -5.13 27.46 45.44
C ASP A 108 -4.71 27.22 46.89
N THR A 109 -3.49 27.61 47.24
CA THR A 109 -2.92 27.46 48.59
C THR A 109 -2.85 28.79 49.35
N TYR A 110 -3.36 29.88 48.76
CA TYR A 110 -3.33 31.21 49.34
C TYR A 110 -4.22 31.32 50.60
N ASP A 111 -3.67 31.86 51.71
CA ASP A 111 -4.40 32.00 52.99
C ASP A 111 -5.27 33.27 53.01
N TYR A 112 -6.42 33.19 52.33
CA TYR A 112 -7.44 34.25 52.33
C TYR A 112 -7.94 34.60 53.73
N PRO A 113 -8.22 33.65 54.66
CA PRO A 113 -8.60 33.96 56.02
C PRO A 113 -7.59 34.87 56.75
N ALA A 114 -6.28 34.60 56.62
CA ALA A 114 -5.26 35.47 57.17
C ALA A 114 -5.26 36.86 56.53
N CYS A 115 -5.39 36.95 55.20
CA CYS A 115 -5.46 38.22 54.49
C CYS A 115 -6.66 39.06 54.94
N ARG A 116 -7.84 38.44 55.12
CA ARG A 116 -9.05 39.11 55.60
C ARG A 116 -8.92 39.65 57.02
N ARG A 117 -8.25 38.90 57.91
CA ARG A 117 -7.95 39.37 59.28
C ARG A 117 -7.04 40.60 59.25
N LEU A 118 -5.99 40.56 58.42
CA LEU A 118 -5.06 41.68 58.27
C LEU A 118 -5.76 42.92 57.70
N ALA A 119 -6.57 42.76 56.64
CA ALA A 119 -7.34 43.84 56.04
C ALA A 119 -8.27 44.52 57.06
N LYS A 120 -8.96 43.75 57.91
CA LYS A 120 -9.83 44.30 58.96
C LYS A 120 -9.08 45.08 60.05
N MET A 121 -7.83 44.71 60.34
CA MET A 121 -6.99 45.47 61.29
C MET A 121 -6.48 46.78 60.68
N MET A 122 -6.18 46.78 59.38
CA MET A 122 -5.63 47.95 58.68
C MET A 122 -6.70 48.95 58.23
N ASP A 123 -7.90 48.47 57.92
CA ASP A 123 -9.04 49.29 57.50
C ASP A 123 -10.34 48.78 58.17
N PRO A 124 -10.56 49.13 59.45
CA PRO A 124 -11.67 48.59 60.24
C PRO A 124 -13.06 48.91 59.68
N ASN A 125 -13.17 49.99 58.91
CA ASN A 125 -14.42 50.45 58.31
C ASN A 125 -14.52 50.11 56.80
N ASP A 126 -13.56 49.35 56.25
CA ASP A 126 -13.44 48.98 54.82
C ASP A 126 -13.55 50.17 53.85
N THR A 127 -13.06 51.34 54.29
CA THR A 127 -13.11 52.60 53.51
C THR A 127 -12.21 52.59 52.27
N ALA A 128 -11.15 51.78 52.27
CA ALA A 128 -10.26 51.53 51.14
C ALA A 128 -10.70 50.31 50.30
N GLY A 129 -11.77 49.61 50.70
CA GLY A 129 -12.32 48.46 49.96
C GLY A 129 -11.41 47.23 49.93
N LEU A 130 -10.55 47.05 50.94
CA LEU A 130 -9.58 45.95 50.99
C LEU A 130 -10.27 44.57 51.03
N GLN A 131 -11.45 44.45 51.64
CA GLN A 131 -12.21 43.20 51.63
C GLN A 131 -12.72 42.86 50.23
N ALA A 132 -13.18 43.86 49.48
CA ALA A 132 -13.63 43.69 48.09
C ALA A 132 -12.47 43.27 47.18
N GLN A 133 -11.28 43.83 47.37
CA GLN A 133 -10.08 43.44 46.63
C GLN A 133 -9.66 41.99 46.93
N ILE A 134 -9.72 41.55 48.19
CA ILE A 134 -9.43 40.16 48.56
C ILE A 134 -10.47 39.21 47.95
N ASN A 135 -11.77 39.56 47.97
CA ASN A 135 -12.82 38.80 47.29
C ASN A 135 -12.54 38.66 45.79
N GLN A 136 -12.12 39.75 45.15
CA GLN A 136 -11.80 39.77 43.72
C GLN A 136 -10.59 38.89 43.41
N LEU A 137 -9.53 38.95 44.23
CA LEU A 137 -8.36 38.09 44.11
C LEU A 137 -8.72 36.60 44.29
N GLU A 138 -9.51 36.27 45.32
CA GLU A 138 -9.98 34.91 45.57
C GLU A 138 -10.79 34.38 44.38
N ALA A 139 -11.70 35.20 43.82
CA ALA A 139 -12.47 34.84 42.63
C ALA A 139 -11.58 34.66 41.39
N GLN A 140 -10.62 35.55 41.18
CA GLN A 140 -9.67 35.45 40.06
C GLN A 140 -8.82 34.18 40.15
N ARG A 141 -8.22 33.92 41.30
CA ARG A 141 -7.36 32.75 41.50
C ARG A 141 -8.15 31.44 41.49
N THR A 142 -9.41 31.46 41.96
CA THR A 142 -10.34 30.32 41.81
C THR A 142 -10.65 30.05 40.33
N ASN A 143 -10.87 31.09 39.52
CA ASN A 143 -11.10 30.92 38.09
C ASN A 143 -9.84 30.43 37.37
N GLU A 144 -8.66 30.96 37.71
CA GLU A 144 -7.37 30.49 37.19
C GLU A 144 -7.15 29.01 37.50
N ALA A 145 -7.38 28.59 38.75
CA ALA A 145 -7.29 27.19 39.16
C ALA A 145 -8.23 26.29 38.32
N LYS A 146 -9.48 26.72 38.09
CA LYS A 146 -10.44 25.98 37.25
C LYS A 146 -9.99 25.90 35.80
N THR A 147 -9.56 27.01 35.21
CA THR A 147 -9.11 27.07 33.82
C THR A 147 -7.88 26.21 33.60
N GLU A 148 -6.87 26.32 34.48
CA GLU A 148 -5.64 25.54 34.32
C GLU A 148 -5.84 24.06 34.64
N THR A 149 -6.75 23.71 35.56
CA THR A 149 -7.20 22.32 35.74
C THR A 149 -7.79 21.76 34.45
N ALA A 150 -8.69 22.50 33.78
CA ALA A 150 -9.27 22.06 32.51
C ALA A 150 -8.22 21.92 31.40
N ASN A 151 -7.28 22.86 31.31
CA ASN A 151 -6.19 22.84 30.33
C ASN A 151 -5.27 21.64 30.52
N MET A 152 -4.85 21.36 31.76
CA MET A 152 -3.97 20.23 32.05
C MET A 152 -4.68 18.89 31.86
N ARG A 153 -5.96 18.77 32.27
CA ARG A 153 -6.75 17.54 32.04
C ARG A 153 -6.92 17.24 30.56
N ARG A 154 -7.25 18.23 29.73
CA ARG A 154 -7.32 18.04 28.28
C ARG A 154 -5.99 17.54 27.70
N LEU A 155 -4.87 18.13 28.11
CA LEU A 155 -3.55 17.70 27.64
C LEU A 155 -3.17 16.30 28.15
N ALA A 156 -3.62 15.94 29.36
CA ALA A 156 -3.46 14.59 29.91
C ALA A 156 -4.31 13.56 29.15
N ASP A 157 -5.54 13.91 28.76
CA ASP A 157 -6.40 13.07 27.92
C ASP A 157 -5.77 12.86 26.53
N GLU A 158 -5.25 13.94 25.92
CA GLU A 158 -4.51 13.88 24.64
C GLU A 158 -3.26 12.99 24.75
N LEU A 159 -2.52 13.08 25.85
CA LEU A 159 -1.40 12.20 26.15
C LEU A 159 -1.85 10.74 26.27
N GLY A 160 -2.98 10.47 26.93
CA GLY A 160 -3.54 9.13 27.04
C GLY A 160 -3.91 8.52 25.68
N VAL A 161 -4.48 9.33 24.79
CA VAL A 161 -4.76 8.90 23.40
C VAL A 161 -3.46 8.62 22.64
N ALA A 162 -2.45 9.49 22.78
CA ALA A 162 -1.15 9.29 22.13
C ALA A 162 -0.43 8.02 22.64
N ASP A 163 -0.52 7.72 23.93
CA ASP A 163 0.01 6.50 24.53
C ASP A 163 -0.70 5.26 23.98
N GLN A 164 -2.04 5.26 23.95
CA GLN A 164 -2.82 4.14 23.39
C GLN A 164 -2.51 3.90 21.91
N ASN A 165 -2.37 4.96 21.11
CA ASN A 165 -1.99 4.86 19.70
C ASN A 165 -0.57 4.29 19.53
N THR A 166 0.36 4.72 20.39
CA THR A 166 1.73 4.20 20.43
C THR A 166 1.74 2.72 20.80
N ALA A 167 0.98 2.31 21.81
CA ALA A 167 0.85 0.92 22.23
C ALA A 167 0.28 0.04 21.12
N THR A 168 -0.74 0.51 20.39
CA THR A 168 -1.30 -0.19 19.22
C THR A 168 -0.25 -0.33 18.12
N ALA A 169 0.49 0.73 17.79
CA ALA A 169 1.53 0.67 16.75
C ALA A 169 2.67 -0.29 17.12
N ILE A 170 3.10 -0.29 18.39
CA ILE A 170 4.07 -1.26 18.91
C ILE A 170 3.51 -2.68 18.81
N GLY A 171 2.25 -2.89 19.23
CA GLY A 171 1.57 -4.18 19.14
C GLY A 171 1.56 -4.72 17.71
N SER A 172 1.12 -3.91 16.74
CA SER A 172 1.10 -4.30 15.33
C SER A 172 2.50 -4.60 14.77
N ALA A 173 3.52 -3.83 15.17
CA ALA A 173 4.89 -4.09 14.74
C ALA A 173 5.50 -5.35 15.38
N ILE A 174 5.13 -5.66 16.63
CA ILE A 174 5.50 -6.93 17.29
C ILE A 174 4.78 -8.09 16.62
N ASP A 175 3.48 -7.97 16.36
CA ASP A 175 2.69 -9.00 15.69
C ASP A 175 3.30 -9.32 14.31
N ALA A 176 3.69 -8.29 13.55
CA ALA A 176 4.45 -8.44 12.31
C ALA A 176 5.75 -9.23 12.54
N LEU A 177 6.59 -8.80 13.49
CA LEU A 177 7.87 -9.46 13.82
C LEU A 177 7.70 -10.93 14.25
N THR A 178 6.63 -11.24 14.98
CA THR A 178 6.34 -12.61 15.43
C THR A 178 5.63 -13.46 14.37
N GLY A 179 5.02 -12.82 13.37
CA GLY A 179 4.47 -13.48 12.18
C GLY A 179 5.53 -13.83 11.13
N THR A 180 6.67 -13.13 11.12
CA THR A 180 7.62 -13.10 10.00
C THR A 180 8.85 -14.00 10.10
N GLY A 181 8.84 -14.96 11.03
CA GLY A 181 9.73 -16.13 10.98
C GLY A 181 9.21 -17.26 10.08
N THR A 182 7.95 -17.18 9.64
CA THR A 182 7.37 -18.17 8.75
C THR A 182 7.77 -17.79 7.33
N PRO A 183 8.32 -18.71 6.50
CA PRO A 183 8.33 -18.48 5.07
C PRO A 183 6.90 -18.10 4.64
N LEU A 184 6.74 -17.41 3.50
CA LEU A 184 5.49 -17.45 2.74
C LEU A 184 5.23 -18.92 2.37
N VAL A 185 4.80 -19.73 3.33
CA VAL A 185 4.39 -21.12 3.20
C VAL A 185 2.89 -21.05 3.15
N LEU A 186 2.37 -20.93 1.93
CA LEU A 186 0.99 -21.31 1.69
C LEU A 186 0.80 -22.78 2.17
N PRO A 187 -0.39 -23.18 2.66
CA PRO A 187 -0.66 -24.53 3.17
C PRO A 187 -0.17 -25.64 2.22
N PRO A 188 0.01 -26.90 2.68
CA PRO A 188 0.53 -28.00 1.87
C PRO A 188 -0.04 -28.03 0.45
N GLY A 189 0.85 -28.20 -0.52
CA GLY A 189 0.64 -27.91 -1.93
C GLY A 189 -0.65 -28.52 -2.49
N LEU A 190 -1.42 -27.67 -3.18
CA LEU A 190 -2.50 -28.10 -4.06
C LEU A 190 -1.93 -29.03 -5.15
N SER A 191 -2.75 -29.91 -5.74
CA SER A 191 -2.30 -30.66 -6.93
C SER A 191 -2.17 -29.74 -8.15
N ASP A 192 -1.49 -30.20 -9.20
CA ASP A 192 -1.40 -29.47 -10.47
C ASP A 192 -2.75 -28.94 -10.96
N GLY A 193 -2.78 -27.66 -11.34
CA GLY A 193 -3.97 -26.92 -11.79
C GLY A 193 -5.01 -26.61 -10.72
N GLN A 194 -4.82 -27.01 -9.45
CA GLN A 194 -5.79 -26.76 -8.40
C GLN A 194 -5.67 -25.36 -7.81
N VAL A 195 -6.83 -24.84 -7.42
CA VAL A 195 -7.00 -23.51 -6.85
C VAL A 195 -7.87 -23.59 -5.60
N ARG A 196 -7.59 -22.74 -4.62
CA ARG A 196 -8.37 -22.56 -3.40
C ARG A 196 -8.53 -21.09 -3.08
N ASN A 197 -9.78 -20.63 -2.96
CA ASN A 197 -10.10 -19.31 -2.43
C ASN A 197 -9.91 -19.29 -0.90
N LEU A 198 -9.11 -18.36 -0.38
CA LEU A 198 -8.84 -18.14 1.05
C LEU A 198 -9.68 -16.99 1.66
N GLY A 199 -10.59 -16.45 0.85
CA GLY A 199 -11.53 -15.38 1.18
C GLY A 199 -10.91 -13.98 1.11
N SER A 200 -11.72 -13.00 1.49
CA SER A 200 -11.34 -11.59 1.49
C SER A 200 -10.15 -11.29 2.42
N VAL A 201 -9.29 -10.40 1.94
CA VAL A 201 -8.14 -9.80 2.64
C VAL A 201 -8.21 -8.27 2.69
N ALA A 202 -9.03 -7.64 1.84
CA ALA A 202 -9.30 -6.20 1.87
C ALA A 202 -10.73 -5.87 1.40
N GLY A 203 -11.26 -4.70 1.80
CA GLY A 203 -12.56 -4.19 1.36
C GLY A 203 -13.74 -4.86 2.05
N THR A 204 -14.88 -5.00 1.35
CA THR A 204 -16.11 -5.54 1.95
C THR A 204 -15.84 -6.90 2.58
N GLY A 205 -16.11 -7.02 3.89
CA GLY A 205 -15.94 -8.27 4.64
C GLY A 205 -14.53 -8.52 5.20
N ALA A 206 -13.54 -7.70 4.83
CA ALA A 206 -12.17 -7.73 5.35
C ALA A 206 -11.60 -6.31 5.38
N ASN A 207 -12.04 -5.51 6.35
CA ASN A 207 -11.72 -4.07 6.35
C ASN A 207 -10.23 -3.81 6.57
N ILE A 208 -9.72 -2.85 5.81
CA ILE A 208 -8.47 -2.16 6.11
C ILE A 208 -8.79 -1.12 7.19
N PRO A 209 -7.91 -0.83 8.16
CA PRO A 209 -8.14 0.25 9.11
C PRO A 209 -8.45 1.58 8.40
N GLY A 210 -9.70 2.05 8.49
CA GLY A 210 -10.19 3.29 7.86
C GLY A 210 -10.79 3.15 6.45
N ILE A 211 -10.70 1.98 5.81
CA ILE A 211 -11.22 1.70 4.46
C ILE A 211 -12.06 0.41 4.49
N GLY A 212 -13.36 0.53 4.22
CA GLY A 212 -14.30 -0.60 4.26
C GLY A 212 -14.62 -1.23 2.90
N ALA A 213 -14.19 -0.60 1.80
CA ALA A 213 -14.36 -1.09 0.44
C ALA A 213 -13.11 -0.75 -0.37
N ALA A 214 -12.57 -1.73 -1.10
CA ALA A 214 -11.25 -1.59 -1.71
C ALA A 214 -11.17 -2.28 -3.07
N ASP A 215 -10.31 -1.74 -3.91
CA ASP A 215 -10.10 -2.17 -5.29
C ASP A 215 -8.64 -2.56 -5.55
N LEU A 216 -8.43 -3.54 -6.43
CA LEU A 216 -7.11 -4.04 -6.84
C LEU A 216 -6.26 -4.56 -5.67
N GLY A 217 -5.01 -4.12 -5.53
CA GLY A 217 -4.11 -4.57 -4.46
C GLY A 217 -2.84 -5.23 -4.95
N GLU A 218 -2.23 -4.74 -6.03
CA GLU A 218 -0.89 -5.19 -6.42
C GLU A 218 0.09 -4.92 -5.27
N ILE A 219 0.77 -5.97 -4.80
CA ILE A 219 1.76 -5.86 -3.73
C ILE A 219 3.13 -5.55 -4.34
N VAL A 220 3.71 -4.41 -3.96
CA VAL A 220 5.07 -4.00 -4.35
C VAL A 220 5.96 -3.87 -3.11
N GLN A 221 7.27 -4.01 -3.30
CA GLN A 221 8.24 -3.81 -2.24
C GLN A 221 8.81 -2.39 -2.31
N LEU A 222 8.78 -1.68 -1.18
CA LEU A 222 9.46 -0.40 -1.03
C LEU A 222 10.98 -0.60 -0.92
N PRO A 223 11.82 0.41 -1.25
CA PRO A 223 13.27 0.31 -1.12
C PRO A 223 13.78 -0.06 0.30
N ASN A 224 13.01 0.22 1.35
CA ASN A 224 13.33 -0.18 2.73
C ASN A 224 13.02 -1.66 3.06
N GLY A 225 12.49 -2.43 2.10
CA GLY A 225 12.13 -3.84 2.24
C GLY A 225 10.69 -4.10 2.66
N GLN A 226 9.92 -3.07 3.04
CA GLN A 226 8.52 -3.19 3.44
C GLN A 226 7.63 -3.49 2.22
N TYR A 227 6.67 -4.40 2.37
CA TYR A 227 5.63 -4.60 1.36
C TYR A 227 4.46 -3.64 1.57
N VAL A 228 3.93 -3.14 0.45
CA VAL A 228 2.70 -2.36 0.41
C VAL A 228 1.78 -2.90 -0.68
N ALA A 229 0.48 -2.97 -0.40
CA ALA A 229 -0.53 -3.16 -1.43
C ALA A 229 -0.93 -1.79 -1.98
N VAL A 230 -0.92 -1.67 -3.30
CA VAL A 230 -1.37 -0.50 -4.03
C VAL A 230 -2.77 -0.77 -4.52
N LEU A 231 -3.73 -0.09 -3.89
CA LEU A 231 -5.15 -0.20 -4.18
C LEU A 231 -5.56 0.86 -5.20
N GLY A 232 -6.56 0.52 -6.01
CA GLY A 232 -7.30 1.47 -6.85
C GLY A 232 -8.32 2.27 -6.03
N ASP A 233 -9.46 2.56 -6.66
CA ASP A 233 -10.54 3.30 -6.02
C ASP A 233 -10.97 2.60 -4.72
N SER A 234 -10.79 3.25 -3.58
CA SER A 234 -11.16 2.69 -2.28
C SER A 234 -12.02 3.68 -1.51
N TYR A 235 -12.81 3.17 -0.56
CA TYR A 235 -13.82 3.98 0.12
C TYR A 235 -13.86 3.70 1.62
N ARG A 236 -14.14 4.76 2.41
CA ARG A 236 -14.26 4.66 3.86
C ARG A 236 -15.44 3.77 4.29
N GLY A 237 -16.53 3.79 3.52
CA GLY A 237 -17.71 2.95 3.73
C GLY A 237 -17.51 1.49 3.32
N GLY A 238 -18.54 0.67 3.50
CA GLY A 238 -18.49 -0.78 3.23
C GLY A 238 -18.84 -1.18 1.80
N ARG A 239 -19.07 -0.20 0.92
CA ARG A 239 -19.43 -0.37 -0.49
C ARG A 239 -18.69 0.62 -1.39
N MET A 240 -18.62 0.30 -2.67
CA MET A 240 -18.17 1.23 -3.72
C MET A 240 -18.97 2.54 -3.63
N GLY A 241 -18.27 3.68 -3.60
CA GLY A 241 -18.86 5.02 -3.59
C GLY A 241 -19.34 5.54 -2.22
N GLU A 242 -19.24 4.76 -1.15
CA GLU A 242 -19.72 5.18 0.18
C GLU A 242 -18.63 5.84 1.02
N GLY A 243 -18.87 7.08 1.44
CA GLY A 243 -17.94 7.82 2.28
C GLY A 243 -16.80 8.45 1.51
N GLU A 244 -15.70 8.73 2.22
CA GLU A 244 -14.51 9.36 1.64
C GLU A 244 -13.86 8.44 0.60
N HIS A 245 -13.53 9.03 -0.55
CA HIS A 245 -12.93 8.34 -1.70
C HIS A 245 -11.41 8.47 -1.67
N PHE A 246 -10.74 7.35 -1.85
CA PHE A 246 -9.31 7.20 -1.98
C PHE A 246 -9.03 6.79 -3.44
N PRO A 247 -8.66 7.72 -4.34
CA PRO A 247 -8.29 7.45 -5.74
C PRO A 247 -7.35 6.26 -5.94
N SER A 248 -6.27 6.25 -5.16
CA SER A 248 -5.33 5.15 -5.04
C SER A 248 -4.62 5.34 -3.72
N VAL A 249 -4.36 4.22 -3.03
CA VAL A 249 -3.81 4.23 -1.68
C VAL A 249 -2.81 3.11 -1.52
N ALA A 250 -1.73 3.40 -0.80
CA ALA A 250 -0.77 2.39 -0.36
C ALA A 250 -1.08 2.02 1.09
N VAL A 251 -1.16 0.72 1.36
CA VAL A 251 -1.32 0.16 2.71
C VAL A 251 -0.17 -0.82 2.97
N PRO A 252 0.41 -0.85 4.19
CA PRO A 252 1.43 -1.83 4.54
C PRO A 252 0.82 -3.24 4.54
N VAL A 253 1.60 -4.22 4.11
CA VAL A 253 1.16 -5.63 4.06
C VAL A 253 2.11 -6.49 4.87
N THR A 254 1.53 -7.33 5.71
CA THR A 254 2.22 -8.45 6.37
C THR A 254 1.56 -9.77 5.97
N PHE A 255 2.24 -10.88 6.21
CA PHE A 255 1.71 -12.22 5.93
C PHE A 255 1.72 -13.05 7.21
N ASP A 256 0.65 -13.82 7.44
CA ASP A 256 0.65 -14.79 8.53
C ASP A 256 1.36 -16.10 8.15
N ALA A 257 1.40 -17.03 9.12
CA ALA A 257 2.05 -18.32 8.97
C ALA A 257 1.49 -19.20 7.83
N ASN A 258 0.28 -18.93 7.34
CA ASN A 258 -0.33 -19.62 6.20
C ASN A 258 -0.15 -18.83 4.89
N GLY A 259 0.64 -17.76 4.90
CA GLY A 259 0.82 -16.86 3.77
C GLY A 259 -0.41 -15.99 3.47
N LYS A 260 -1.40 -15.90 4.37
CA LYS A 260 -2.53 -14.98 4.17
C LYS A 260 -2.09 -13.56 4.45
N ALA A 261 -2.45 -12.64 3.54
CA ALA A 261 -2.08 -11.24 3.64
C ALA A 261 -2.97 -10.48 4.64
N HIS A 262 -2.35 -9.56 5.37
CA HIS A 262 -2.99 -8.66 6.34
C HIS A 262 -2.62 -7.22 6.00
N PHE A 263 -3.63 -6.40 5.76
CA PHE A 263 -3.45 -5.03 5.26
C PHE A 263 -3.62 -4.05 6.42
N GLY A 264 -2.60 -3.23 6.68
CA GLY A 264 -2.61 -2.23 7.74
C GLY A 264 -3.19 -0.89 7.31
N ALA A 265 -3.08 0.12 8.17
CA ALA A 265 -3.66 1.44 7.91
C ALA A 265 -3.02 2.16 6.71
N PRO A 266 -3.77 2.96 5.94
CA PRO A 266 -3.25 3.80 4.86
C PRO A 266 -2.03 4.62 5.27
N ILE A 267 -0.92 4.44 4.54
CA ILE A 267 0.31 5.22 4.74
C ILE A 267 0.41 6.40 3.78
N THR A 268 -0.63 6.63 2.99
CA THR A 268 -0.88 7.92 2.32
C THR A 268 -1.66 8.88 3.22
N GLY A 269 -1.89 8.55 4.49
CA GLY A 269 -2.60 9.39 5.46
C GLY A 269 -3.99 8.84 5.81
N PRO A 270 -4.47 9.09 7.05
CA PRO A 270 -5.66 8.43 7.61
C PRO A 270 -7.00 8.89 7.00
N ASP A 271 -6.99 10.02 6.30
CA ASP A 271 -8.13 10.64 5.63
C ASP A 271 -8.06 10.55 4.10
N GLY A 272 -7.05 9.90 3.52
CA GLY A 272 -6.95 9.78 2.05
C GLY A 272 -6.68 11.10 1.33
N SER A 273 -6.41 12.18 2.07
CA SER A 273 -6.15 13.51 1.51
C SER A 273 -4.86 13.58 0.70
N ASN A 274 -3.85 12.74 0.99
CA ASN A 274 -2.66 12.66 0.17
C ASN A 274 -2.87 11.66 -0.97
N THR A 275 -2.73 12.16 -2.19
CA THR A 275 -2.83 11.36 -3.42
C THR A 275 -1.56 10.55 -3.61
N LEU A 276 -1.67 9.22 -3.72
CA LEU A 276 -0.53 8.35 -4.03
C LEU A 276 0.08 8.70 -5.39
N PHE A 277 -0.76 8.97 -6.39
CA PHE A 277 -0.35 9.30 -7.76
C PHE A 277 -0.84 10.70 -8.18
N PRO A 278 -0.02 11.74 -8.02
CA PRO A 278 -0.39 13.07 -8.48
C PRO A 278 -0.62 13.12 -10.00
N LEU A 279 -1.77 13.67 -10.41
CA LEU A 279 -2.10 13.88 -11.82
C LEU A 279 -1.17 14.91 -12.50
N PRO A 280 -0.51 14.57 -13.62
CA PRO A 280 0.15 15.55 -14.48
C PRO A 280 -0.82 16.63 -14.96
N GLN A 281 -0.34 17.86 -15.15
CA GLN A 281 -1.20 18.97 -15.59
C GLN A 281 -1.88 18.67 -16.93
N ALA A 282 -1.15 18.09 -17.89
CA ALA A 282 -1.70 17.72 -19.19
C ALA A 282 -2.86 16.71 -19.08
N ALA A 283 -2.84 15.81 -18.08
CA ALA A 283 -3.94 14.89 -17.84
C ALA A 283 -5.19 15.62 -17.31
N LYS A 284 -4.99 16.58 -16.39
CA LYS A 284 -6.07 17.43 -15.86
C LYS A 284 -6.70 18.29 -16.94
N ASP A 285 -5.89 18.91 -17.80
CA ASP A 285 -6.36 19.75 -18.90
C ASP A 285 -7.19 18.94 -19.92
N ALA A 286 -6.88 17.65 -20.06
CA ALA A 286 -7.64 16.70 -20.87
C ALA A 286 -8.87 16.09 -20.15
N GLY A 287 -9.16 16.53 -18.92
CA GLY A 287 -10.36 16.17 -18.16
C GLY A 287 -10.22 14.97 -17.22
N ALA A 288 -9.01 14.50 -16.93
CA ALA A 288 -8.79 13.50 -15.89
C ALA A 288 -9.03 14.10 -14.50
N ASN A 289 -9.78 13.41 -13.65
CA ASN A 289 -10.03 13.79 -12.26
C ASN A 289 -9.62 12.70 -11.26
N ASN A 290 -9.15 11.55 -11.76
CA ASN A 290 -8.74 10.40 -10.97
C ASN A 290 -7.49 9.75 -11.59
N SER A 291 -6.77 8.95 -10.79
CA SER A 291 -5.57 8.24 -11.21
C SER A 291 -5.59 6.84 -10.62
N LEU A 292 -5.34 5.82 -11.44
CA LEU A 292 -5.38 4.42 -11.02
C LEU A 292 -4.05 3.71 -11.36
N PRO A 293 -3.63 2.71 -10.55
CA PRO A 293 -2.50 1.88 -10.89
C PRO A 293 -2.84 1.00 -12.11
N ALA A 294 -1.91 0.93 -13.06
CA ALA A 294 -2.05 0.17 -14.31
C ALA A 294 -0.90 -0.85 -14.46
N GLY A 295 -0.50 -1.43 -13.32
CA GLY A 295 0.51 -2.47 -13.17
C GLY A 295 1.96 -1.96 -13.02
N SER A 296 2.88 -2.90 -12.79
CA SER A 296 4.26 -2.58 -12.41
C SER A 296 5.34 -3.41 -13.11
N ILE A 297 6.55 -2.84 -13.19
CA ILE A 297 7.77 -3.54 -13.61
C ILE A 297 8.76 -3.52 -12.45
N THR A 298 9.30 -4.69 -12.09
CA THR A 298 10.35 -4.81 -11.07
C THR A 298 11.68 -5.22 -11.70
N THR A 299 12.71 -4.46 -11.38
CA THR A 299 14.09 -4.73 -11.80
C THR A 299 14.80 -5.62 -10.77
N ARG A 300 15.89 -6.26 -11.18
CA ARG A 300 16.63 -7.21 -10.33
C ARG A 300 17.38 -6.53 -9.18
N ASP A 301 17.69 -5.24 -9.33
CA ASP A 301 18.28 -4.43 -8.25
C ASP A 301 17.25 -4.01 -7.18
N GLY A 302 15.98 -4.34 -7.37
CA GLY A 302 14.89 -4.07 -6.43
C GLY A 302 14.10 -2.79 -6.70
N ARG A 303 14.47 -1.98 -7.71
CA ARG A 303 13.62 -0.85 -8.13
C ARG A 303 12.34 -1.34 -8.78
N THR A 304 11.22 -0.69 -8.46
CA THR A 304 9.91 -0.95 -9.06
C THR A 304 9.36 0.34 -9.67
N TYR A 305 8.91 0.27 -10.91
CA TYR A 305 8.22 1.33 -11.62
C TYR A 305 6.77 0.92 -11.84
N MET A 306 5.82 1.79 -11.48
CA MET A 306 4.40 1.55 -11.72
C MET A 306 3.90 2.43 -12.85
N MET A 307 3.10 1.86 -13.74
CA MET A 307 2.29 2.66 -14.66
C MET A 307 1.07 3.17 -13.93
N VAL A 308 0.74 4.42 -14.19
CA VAL A 308 -0.45 5.08 -13.70
C VAL A 308 -1.21 5.61 -14.90
N VAL A 309 -2.53 5.48 -14.85
CA VAL A 309 -3.43 5.99 -15.87
C VAL A 309 -4.33 7.06 -15.28
N GLY A 310 -4.51 8.15 -16.01
CA GLY A 310 -5.54 9.14 -15.68
C GLY A 310 -6.90 8.60 -16.09
N THR A 311 -7.92 8.80 -15.27
CA THR A 311 -9.32 8.43 -15.55
C THR A 311 -10.26 9.56 -15.18
N ASN A 312 -11.53 9.41 -15.56
CA ASN A 312 -12.60 10.25 -15.06
C ASN A 312 -13.63 9.37 -14.36
N THR A 313 -13.89 9.63 -13.07
CA THR A 313 -14.80 8.82 -12.24
C THR A 313 -16.22 8.67 -12.80
N ASN A 314 -16.64 9.53 -13.74
CA ASN A 314 -17.96 9.48 -14.37
C ASN A 314 -17.94 8.86 -15.79
N GLU A 315 -16.79 8.44 -16.30
CA GLU A 315 -16.63 7.97 -17.69
C GLU A 315 -16.18 6.50 -17.80
N GLY A 316 -16.11 5.78 -16.68
CA GLY A 316 -15.72 4.36 -16.64
C GLY A 316 -14.20 4.15 -16.75
N LEU A 317 -13.80 2.96 -17.21
CA LEU A 317 -12.40 2.52 -17.26
C LEU A 317 -11.58 3.12 -18.42
N ALA A 318 -12.24 3.72 -19.42
CA ALA A 318 -11.52 4.33 -20.54
C ALA A 318 -10.55 5.41 -20.02
N PRO A 319 -9.26 5.34 -20.35
CA PRO A 319 -8.30 6.35 -19.90
C PRO A 319 -8.73 7.76 -20.28
N LYS A 320 -8.34 8.73 -19.46
CA LYS A 320 -8.53 10.16 -19.69
C LYS A 320 -7.20 10.87 -19.52
N GLY A 321 -6.84 11.70 -20.49
CA GLY A 321 -5.57 12.42 -20.50
C GLY A 321 -4.39 11.58 -20.95
N GLY A 322 -4.06 10.48 -20.28
CA GLY A 322 -2.92 9.64 -20.64
C GLY A 322 -2.44 8.70 -19.55
N SER A 323 -1.25 8.14 -19.75
CA SER A 323 -0.56 7.30 -18.77
C SER A 323 0.90 7.76 -18.57
N TRP A 324 1.45 7.50 -17.39
CA TRP A 324 2.82 7.86 -17.01
C TRP A 324 3.41 6.82 -16.05
N LEU A 325 4.73 6.79 -15.92
CA LEU A 325 5.41 5.97 -14.93
C LEU A 325 5.64 6.76 -13.65
N VAL A 326 5.64 6.07 -12.52
CA VAL A 326 6.14 6.56 -11.23
C VAL A 326 7.17 5.57 -10.68
N GLU A 327 8.17 6.04 -9.95
CA GLU A 327 9.10 5.17 -9.22
C GLU A 327 8.63 4.97 -7.78
N VAL A 328 8.48 3.70 -7.38
CA VAL A 328 8.12 3.31 -6.02
C VAL A 328 9.24 3.72 -5.07
N ASN A 329 8.90 4.48 -4.03
CA ASN A 329 9.86 4.94 -3.02
C ASN A 329 9.25 4.93 -1.60
N ASN A 330 10.10 5.13 -0.60
CA ASN A 330 9.74 5.05 0.83
C ASN A 330 8.82 6.17 1.35
N ASN A 331 8.29 7.04 0.49
CA ASN A 331 7.40 8.14 0.89
C ASN A 331 6.05 8.15 0.13
N PRO A 332 5.15 7.17 0.36
CA PRO A 332 3.81 7.17 -0.25
C PRO A 332 2.98 8.42 0.10
N ALA A 333 3.07 8.92 1.34
CA ALA A 333 2.37 10.13 1.77
C ALA A 333 2.79 11.39 1.01
N GLY A 334 4.02 11.43 0.48
CA GLY A 334 4.50 12.53 -0.36
C GLY A 334 3.98 12.51 -1.80
N GLY A 335 3.29 11.44 -2.20
CA GLY A 335 2.89 11.15 -3.56
C GLY A 335 4.08 10.72 -4.43
N TRP A 336 3.96 9.56 -5.08
CA TRP A 336 4.95 9.10 -6.05
C TRP A 336 4.78 9.90 -7.34
N LYS A 337 5.78 10.75 -7.62
CA LYS A 337 5.70 11.71 -8.72
C LYS A 337 5.88 11.03 -10.07
N PRO A 338 5.23 11.56 -11.13
CA PRO A 338 5.51 11.14 -12.50
C PRO A 338 7.00 11.23 -12.81
N VAL A 339 7.54 10.19 -13.43
CA VAL A 339 8.90 10.19 -13.99
C VAL A 339 8.91 11.09 -15.22
N ASP A 340 9.87 12.01 -15.26
CA ASP A 340 10.02 12.96 -16.36
C ASP A 340 10.11 12.24 -17.72
N GLY A 341 9.36 12.72 -18.71
CA GLY A 341 9.33 12.16 -20.06
C GLY A 341 8.52 10.86 -20.24
N SER A 342 8.02 10.26 -19.16
CA SER A 342 7.25 9.00 -19.24
C SER A 342 5.77 9.18 -19.62
N TYR A 343 5.24 10.41 -19.53
CA TYR A 343 3.86 10.70 -19.90
C TYR A 343 3.61 10.48 -21.39
N LYS A 344 2.56 9.72 -21.73
CA LYS A 344 2.01 9.64 -23.09
C LYS A 344 0.53 9.97 -23.05
N PRO A 345 0.06 10.88 -23.93
CA PRO A 345 -1.35 11.20 -24.00
C PRO A 345 -2.15 9.97 -24.44
N TRP A 346 -3.38 9.84 -23.95
CA TRP A 346 -4.26 8.77 -24.38
C TRP A 346 -4.74 9.04 -25.79
N ALA A 347 -4.36 8.17 -26.71
CA ALA A 347 -4.91 8.11 -28.04
C ALA A 347 -5.98 7.03 -28.10
N SER A 348 -7.14 7.37 -28.65
CA SER A 348 -8.29 6.47 -28.70
C SER A 348 -8.96 6.47 -30.05
N ILE A 349 -9.61 5.35 -30.34
CA ILE A 349 -10.46 5.13 -31.52
C ILE A 349 -11.91 4.98 -31.08
N GLU A 350 -12.84 5.09 -32.03
CA GLU A 350 -14.23 4.69 -31.79
C GLU A 350 -14.25 3.18 -31.47
N ASN A 351 -15.06 2.77 -30.49
CA ASN A 351 -15.18 1.35 -30.15
C ASN A 351 -15.84 0.60 -31.32
N PRO A 352 -15.11 -0.26 -32.05
CA PRO A 352 -15.65 -0.91 -33.24
C PRO A 352 -16.71 -1.98 -32.90
N ASN A 353 -16.71 -2.48 -31.66
CA ASN A 353 -17.58 -3.55 -31.19
C ASN A 353 -18.54 -3.06 -30.09
N LYS A 354 -18.93 -1.79 -30.13
CA LYS A 354 -19.75 -1.16 -29.10
C LYS A 354 -21.08 -1.91 -28.88
N ALA A 355 -21.20 -2.56 -27.73
CA ALA A 355 -22.46 -3.09 -27.20
C ALA A 355 -23.11 -2.09 -26.21
N PRO A 356 -24.42 -2.22 -25.89
CA PRO A 356 -25.05 -1.42 -24.85
C PRO A 356 -24.29 -1.55 -23.51
N GLY A 357 -23.81 -0.42 -22.97
CA GLY A 357 -23.02 -0.39 -21.73
C GLY A 357 -21.50 -0.31 -21.94
N GLU A 358 -21.01 -0.57 -23.15
CA GLU A 358 -19.57 -0.45 -23.47
C GLU A 358 -19.16 1.01 -23.73
N PRO A 359 -17.89 1.38 -23.44
CA PRO A 359 -17.42 2.74 -23.64
C PRO A 359 -17.43 3.09 -25.14
N PRO A 360 -17.77 4.35 -25.49
CA PRO A 360 -17.84 4.79 -26.89
C PRO A 360 -16.47 4.88 -27.56
N ARG A 361 -15.39 4.95 -26.77
CA ARG A 361 -14.01 5.00 -27.24
C ARG A 361 -13.17 4.05 -26.43
N ILE A 362 -12.18 3.49 -27.10
CA ILE A 362 -11.20 2.56 -26.52
C ILE A 362 -9.81 3.01 -26.91
N SER A 363 -8.82 2.55 -26.16
CA SER A 363 -7.40 2.77 -26.43
C SER A 363 -7.07 2.29 -27.84
N ASP A 364 -6.35 3.12 -28.59
CA ASP A 364 -5.87 2.74 -29.93
C ASP A 364 -4.74 1.70 -29.78
N PRO A 365 -4.90 0.46 -30.29
CA PRO A 365 -3.89 -0.59 -30.12
C PRO A 365 -2.59 -0.32 -30.89
N THR A 366 -2.56 0.72 -31.73
CA THR A 366 -1.38 1.13 -32.49
C THR A 366 -0.60 2.27 -31.80
N LYS A 367 -0.99 2.63 -30.57
CA LYS A 367 -0.44 3.73 -29.77
C LYS A 367 0.15 3.20 -28.47
N PRO A 368 0.99 4.00 -27.77
CA PRO A 368 1.66 3.55 -26.56
C PRO A 368 0.69 2.94 -25.53
N PRO A 369 1.03 1.77 -24.93
CA PRO A 369 0.13 1.04 -24.05
C PRO A 369 -0.22 1.82 -22.79
N THR A 370 -1.41 1.63 -22.24
CA THR A 370 -1.86 2.32 -21.02
C THR A 370 -1.81 1.45 -19.78
N GLN A 371 -1.60 0.14 -19.94
CA GLN A 371 -1.39 -0.82 -18.86
C GLN A 371 -0.18 -1.72 -19.19
N ILE A 372 0.57 -2.09 -18.16
CA ILE A 372 1.77 -2.91 -18.28
C ILE A 372 1.96 -3.84 -17.07
N SER A 373 2.74 -4.89 -17.23
CA SER A 373 3.46 -5.51 -16.12
C SER A 373 4.74 -6.17 -16.62
N GLY A 374 5.78 -6.27 -15.79
CA GLY A 374 7.03 -6.86 -16.22
C GLY A 374 8.06 -7.16 -15.14
N TYR A 375 9.15 -7.76 -15.60
CA TYR A 375 10.29 -8.11 -14.78
C TYR A 375 11.59 -8.02 -15.58
N GLN A 376 12.71 -7.92 -14.86
CA GLN A 376 14.03 -8.11 -15.45
C GLN A 376 14.43 -9.59 -15.39
N GLY A 377 14.56 -10.23 -16.56
CA GLY A 377 14.92 -11.63 -16.68
C GLY A 377 16.38 -11.91 -16.33
N ASN A 378 16.71 -13.19 -16.20
CA ASN A 378 18.08 -13.65 -15.92
C ASN A 378 19.11 -13.27 -17.01
N ASP A 379 18.66 -12.93 -18.21
CA ASP A 379 19.50 -12.42 -19.31
C ASP A 379 19.81 -10.92 -19.19
N GLY A 380 19.33 -10.27 -18.13
CA GLY A 380 19.53 -8.86 -17.84
C GLY A 380 18.56 -7.92 -18.56
N ARG A 381 17.71 -8.42 -19.46
CA ARG A 381 16.72 -7.60 -20.18
C ARG A 381 15.43 -7.48 -19.39
N ILE A 382 14.70 -6.40 -19.61
CA ILE A 382 13.34 -6.24 -19.09
C ILE A 382 12.35 -6.75 -20.14
N TYR A 383 11.36 -7.52 -19.69
CA TYR A 383 10.24 -7.99 -20.47
C TYR A 383 8.95 -7.38 -19.92
N ILE A 384 8.13 -6.80 -20.80
CA ILE A 384 6.94 -6.02 -20.44
C ILE A 384 5.76 -6.58 -21.22
N ALA A 385 4.83 -7.22 -20.53
CA ALA A 385 3.50 -7.49 -21.06
C ALA A 385 2.68 -6.19 -21.00
N ALA A 386 1.95 -5.87 -22.07
CA ALA A 386 1.27 -4.59 -22.19
C ALA A 386 0.01 -4.67 -23.04
N ASP A 387 -0.98 -3.85 -22.69
CA ASP A 387 -2.28 -3.75 -23.35
C ASP A 387 -2.93 -2.36 -23.06
N GLY A 388 -4.25 -2.29 -23.23
CA GLY A 388 -5.05 -1.12 -22.89
C GLY A 388 -5.75 -1.33 -21.54
N PHE A 389 -5.65 -0.34 -20.65
CA PHE A 389 -6.29 -0.36 -19.32
C PHE A 389 -7.82 -0.55 -19.36
N ASP A 390 -8.46 -0.20 -20.48
CA ASP A 390 -9.89 -0.36 -20.71
C ASP A 390 -10.32 -1.80 -21.04
N ARG A 391 -9.41 -2.78 -21.02
CA ARG A 391 -9.66 -4.22 -21.26
C ARG A 391 -10.14 -4.56 -22.67
N HIS A 392 -9.92 -3.68 -23.65
CA HIS A 392 -10.34 -3.87 -25.04
C HIS A 392 -9.21 -4.31 -25.98
N GLN A 393 -8.07 -4.74 -25.44
CA GLN A 393 -6.90 -5.12 -26.23
C GLN A 393 -6.32 -6.46 -25.80
N SER A 394 -5.78 -7.17 -26.78
CA SER A 394 -4.93 -8.33 -26.57
C SER A 394 -3.58 -7.92 -25.98
N VAL A 395 -2.96 -8.83 -25.24
CA VAL A 395 -1.61 -8.62 -24.71
C VAL A 395 -0.61 -8.55 -25.86
N THR A 396 0.28 -7.57 -25.76
CA THR A 396 1.49 -7.41 -26.57
C THR A 396 2.72 -7.48 -25.66
N MET A 397 3.90 -7.69 -26.24
CA MET A 397 5.14 -7.83 -25.49
C MET A 397 6.19 -6.82 -25.95
N TYR A 398 6.91 -6.24 -24.99
CA TYR A 398 8.03 -5.34 -25.24
C TYR A 398 9.27 -5.81 -24.48
N SER A 399 10.44 -5.38 -24.95
CA SER A 399 11.69 -5.54 -24.23
C SER A 399 12.51 -4.25 -24.24
N VAL A 400 13.24 -3.99 -23.15
CA VAL A 400 14.07 -2.79 -23.01
C VAL A 400 15.30 -3.09 -22.14
N ASP A 401 16.35 -2.32 -22.35
CA ASP A 401 17.48 -2.26 -21.42
C ASP A 401 17.03 -1.61 -20.09
N PRO A 402 17.41 -2.16 -18.92
CA PRO A 402 17.06 -1.58 -17.63
C PRO A 402 17.37 -0.09 -17.48
N ASP A 403 18.44 0.42 -18.08
CA ASP A 403 18.83 1.82 -18.00
C ASP A 403 17.90 2.75 -18.78
N HIS A 404 17.03 2.20 -19.63
CA HIS A 404 16.09 2.92 -20.47
C HIS A 404 14.62 2.60 -20.15
N ILE A 405 14.34 1.90 -19.05
CA ILE A 405 12.96 1.50 -18.67
C ILE A 405 11.97 2.67 -18.65
N THR A 406 12.40 3.84 -18.17
CA THR A 406 11.52 5.01 -18.03
C THR A 406 11.28 5.75 -19.34
N ASP A 407 12.13 5.54 -20.36
CA ASP A 407 11.89 6.04 -21.71
C ASP A 407 11.02 5.05 -22.48
N ARG A 408 9.73 5.34 -22.53
CA ARG A 408 8.75 4.52 -23.26
C ARG A 408 9.01 4.46 -24.76
N ASN A 409 9.79 5.38 -25.33
CA ASN A 409 10.20 5.29 -26.73
C ASN A 409 11.35 4.30 -26.94
N ALA A 410 12.07 3.87 -25.90
CA ALA A 410 13.14 2.89 -26.00
C ALA A 410 12.64 1.43 -26.02
N TRP A 411 11.35 1.22 -25.76
CA TRP A 411 10.75 -0.11 -25.68
C TRP A 411 10.67 -0.75 -27.06
N GLN A 412 11.30 -1.91 -27.21
CA GLN A 412 11.33 -2.68 -28.44
C GLN A 412 10.12 -3.62 -28.48
N PRO A 413 9.21 -3.49 -29.46
CA PRO A 413 8.01 -4.32 -29.55
C PRO A 413 8.35 -5.70 -30.11
N TRP A 414 7.72 -6.76 -29.61
CA TRP A 414 7.75 -8.06 -30.28
C TRP A 414 6.90 -7.99 -31.55
N ASN A 415 7.47 -8.30 -32.72
CA ASN A 415 6.77 -8.22 -34.00
C ASN A 415 6.28 -9.58 -34.54
N GLY A 416 6.35 -10.64 -33.73
CA GLY A 416 6.04 -12.02 -34.13
C GLY A 416 7.25 -12.84 -34.56
N ASN A 417 8.36 -12.20 -34.95
CA ASN A 417 9.60 -12.87 -35.37
C ASN A 417 10.84 -12.42 -34.59
N GLY A 418 10.81 -11.22 -34.01
CA GLY A 418 11.93 -10.61 -33.30
C GLY A 418 11.54 -9.34 -32.56
N TRP A 419 12.50 -8.77 -31.84
CA TRP A 419 12.36 -7.43 -31.25
C TRP A 419 12.51 -6.37 -32.34
N GLY A 420 11.45 -5.57 -32.53
CA GLY A 420 11.36 -4.50 -33.51
C GLY A 420 12.11 -3.24 -33.10
N GLN A 421 12.02 -2.22 -33.95
CA GLN A 421 12.66 -0.93 -33.68
C GLN A 421 11.90 -0.18 -32.57
N PRO A 422 12.63 0.37 -31.58
CA PRO A 422 12.04 1.26 -30.60
C PRO A 422 11.64 2.60 -31.26
N GLY A 423 10.74 3.33 -30.64
CA GLY A 423 10.33 4.67 -31.07
C GLY A 423 8.91 5.02 -30.65
N GLU A 424 8.48 6.23 -31.00
CA GLU A 424 7.14 6.76 -30.68
C GLU A 424 5.99 5.91 -31.25
N ASN A 425 6.24 5.25 -32.39
CA ASN A 425 5.26 4.42 -33.09
C ASN A 425 5.55 2.91 -32.92
N SER A 426 6.38 2.51 -31.95
CA SER A 426 6.74 1.09 -31.73
C SER A 426 5.52 0.18 -31.60
N ALA A 427 4.48 0.63 -30.90
CA ALA A 427 3.22 -0.09 -30.74
C ALA A 427 2.54 -0.50 -32.07
N GLN A 428 2.75 0.24 -33.16
CA GLN A 428 2.21 -0.12 -34.48
C GLN A 428 2.75 -1.46 -35.01
N SER A 429 3.94 -1.84 -34.57
CA SER A 429 4.61 -3.07 -34.98
C SER A 429 4.51 -4.20 -33.93
N ALA A 430 3.83 -3.95 -32.81
CA ALA A 430 3.64 -4.94 -31.76
C ALA A 430 2.63 -6.01 -32.19
N ALA A 431 3.09 -7.25 -32.29
CA ALA A 431 2.25 -8.40 -32.51
C ALA A 431 1.51 -8.78 -31.23
N ARG A 432 0.25 -9.18 -31.38
CA ARG A 432 -0.56 -9.74 -30.31
C ARG A 432 0.01 -11.10 -29.92
N VAL A 433 0.23 -11.32 -28.63
CA VAL A 433 0.66 -12.62 -28.09
C VAL A 433 -0.51 -13.40 -27.50
N SER A 434 -1.60 -12.73 -27.10
CA SER A 434 -2.86 -13.40 -26.71
C SER A 434 -3.90 -13.38 -27.85
N GLY A 435 -4.76 -14.41 -27.89
CA GLY A 435 -5.96 -14.41 -28.73
C GLY A 435 -7.14 -13.64 -28.12
N ASP A 436 -7.14 -13.49 -26.79
CA ASP A 436 -8.18 -12.82 -26.01
C ASP A 436 -7.76 -11.41 -25.56
N ASN A 437 -8.73 -10.62 -25.09
CA ASN A 437 -8.50 -9.34 -24.44
C ASN A 437 -8.28 -9.53 -22.93
N PHE A 438 -7.33 -8.79 -22.37
CA PHE A 438 -6.98 -8.89 -20.96
C PHE A 438 -7.11 -7.55 -20.23
N GLY A 439 -7.20 -7.62 -18.91
CA GLY A 439 -7.22 -6.51 -17.96
C GLY A 439 -6.42 -6.86 -16.70
N GLU A 440 -5.93 -5.82 -16.00
CA GLU A 440 -5.20 -5.94 -14.73
C GLU A 440 -4.13 -7.04 -14.74
N ILE A 441 -3.21 -6.95 -15.70
CA ILE A 441 -2.17 -7.97 -15.89
C ILE A 441 -1.04 -7.86 -14.85
N SER A 442 -0.53 -9.01 -14.43
CA SER A 442 0.63 -9.20 -13.56
C SER A 442 1.59 -10.20 -14.21
N PHE A 443 2.76 -9.74 -14.64
CA PHE A 443 3.75 -10.53 -15.36
C PHE A 443 5.08 -10.56 -14.60
N ARG A 444 5.48 -11.75 -14.14
CA ARG A 444 6.62 -11.97 -13.24
C ARG A 444 7.49 -13.14 -13.73
N GLU A 445 8.76 -13.15 -13.33
CA GLU A 445 9.57 -14.37 -13.38
C GLU A 445 9.35 -15.13 -12.08
N VAL A 446 8.92 -16.40 -12.18
CA VAL A 446 8.75 -17.29 -11.03
C VAL A 446 9.56 -18.55 -11.30
N GLU A 447 10.54 -18.81 -10.43
CA GLU A 447 11.46 -19.96 -10.53
C GLU A 447 12.11 -20.08 -11.93
N GLY A 448 12.49 -18.93 -12.51
CA GLY A 448 13.13 -18.83 -13.81
C GLY A 448 12.19 -18.95 -15.02
N ARG A 449 10.87 -18.99 -14.80
CA ARG A 449 9.86 -19.07 -15.86
C ARG A 449 9.00 -17.81 -15.92
N PRO A 450 8.67 -17.31 -17.12
CA PRO A 450 7.67 -16.26 -17.28
C PRO A 450 6.29 -16.76 -16.84
N VAL A 451 5.63 -16.00 -15.96
CA VAL A 451 4.26 -16.25 -15.49
C VAL A 451 3.44 -14.99 -15.64
N LEU A 452 2.29 -15.09 -16.29
CA LEU A 452 1.31 -14.02 -16.41
C LEU A 452 0.02 -14.43 -15.71
N SER A 453 -0.51 -13.55 -14.89
CA SER A 453 -1.88 -13.64 -14.38
C SER A 453 -2.64 -12.37 -14.67
N GLY A 454 -3.95 -12.47 -14.87
CA GLY A 454 -4.79 -11.31 -15.17
C GLY A 454 -6.23 -11.72 -15.48
N PHE A 455 -7.09 -10.72 -15.64
CA PHE A 455 -8.48 -10.89 -16.01
C PHE A 455 -8.61 -11.06 -17.52
N ASN A 456 -9.10 -12.22 -17.96
CA ASN A 456 -9.43 -12.48 -19.35
C ASN A 456 -10.85 -11.98 -19.62
N GLY A 457 -10.96 -10.85 -20.33
CA GLY A 457 -12.24 -10.22 -20.67
C GLY A 457 -13.09 -11.03 -21.63
N SER A 458 -12.51 -11.95 -22.40
CA SER A 458 -13.27 -12.86 -23.28
C SER A 458 -13.99 -13.96 -22.51
N THR A 459 -13.34 -14.53 -21.49
CA THR A 459 -13.88 -15.65 -20.70
C THR A 459 -14.60 -15.20 -19.43
N GLY A 460 -14.30 -13.98 -18.96
CA GLY A 460 -14.77 -13.45 -17.68
C GLY A 460 -14.06 -14.08 -16.49
N ASN A 461 -12.88 -14.67 -16.67
CA ASN A 461 -12.14 -15.36 -15.63
C ASN A 461 -10.84 -14.60 -15.27
N THR A 462 -10.35 -14.78 -14.05
CA THR A 462 -8.94 -14.52 -13.74
C THR A 462 -8.17 -15.81 -14.01
N GLU A 463 -7.07 -15.70 -14.77
CA GLU A 463 -6.30 -16.83 -15.26
C GLU A 463 -4.82 -16.70 -14.88
N VAL A 464 -4.12 -17.83 -14.82
CA VAL A 464 -2.65 -17.93 -14.75
C VAL A 464 -2.16 -18.73 -15.94
N HIS A 465 -1.12 -18.20 -16.60
CA HIS A 465 -0.42 -18.77 -17.73
C HIS A 465 1.06 -18.88 -17.39
N VAL A 466 1.66 -20.05 -17.61
CA VAL A 466 3.08 -20.33 -17.34
C VAL A 466 3.77 -20.68 -18.66
N SER A 467 4.78 -19.90 -19.05
CA SER A 467 5.56 -20.17 -20.27
C SER A 467 6.55 -21.31 -20.05
N SER A 468 6.81 -22.11 -21.08
CA SER A 468 7.85 -23.14 -21.07
C SER A 468 9.27 -22.61 -21.26
N GLY A 469 9.45 -21.32 -21.58
CA GLY A 469 10.78 -20.72 -21.62
C GLY A 469 10.85 -19.23 -21.96
N LEU A 470 10.12 -18.77 -22.99
CA LEU A 470 10.24 -17.38 -23.47
C LEU A 470 9.06 -16.51 -23.04
N ALA A 471 9.32 -15.25 -22.69
CA ALA A 471 8.30 -14.27 -22.36
C ALA A 471 7.25 -14.10 -23.49
N THR A 472 7.70 -14.15 -24.75
CA THR A 472 6.85 -14.00 -25.93
C THR A 472 5.95 -15.21 -26.21
N GLN A 473 6.18 -16.33 -25.53
CA GLN A 473 5.46 -17.60 -25.71
C GLN A 473 4.47 -17.88 -24.55
N ILE A 474 4.16 -16.86 -23.75
CA ILE A 474 3.35 -17.00 -22.53
C ILE A 474 1.94 -17.55 -22.77
N PHE A 475 1.40 -17.39 -23.98
CA PHE A 475 0.10 -17.93 -24.40
C PHE A 475 0.20 -19.04 -25.46
N ASP A 476 1.40 -19.55 -25.76
CA ASP A 476 1.57 -20.65 -26.73
C ASP A 476 1.01 -21.98 -26.19
N ALA A 477 0.98 -22.11 -24.86
CA ALA A 477 0.34 -23.22 -24.20
C ALA A 477 -1.19 -23.07 -24.39
N GLY A 478 -1.79 -24.00 -25.11
CA GLY A 478 -3.23 -23.97 -25.36
C GLY A 478 -4.07 -24.03 -24.06
N GLN A 479 -5.38 -23.80 -24.19
CA GLN A 479 -6.34 -23.70 -23.07
C GLN A 479 -6.25 -24.82 -22.02
N SER A 480 -5.79 -26.03 -22.37
CA SER A 480 -5.56 -27.14 -21.43
C SER A 480 -4.38 -26.95 -20.46
N GLN A 481 -3.65 -25.85 -20.58
CA GLN A 481 -2.51 -25.48 -19.72
C GLN A 481 -2.74 -24.12 -19.04
N THR A 482 -3.95 -23.56 -19.18
CA THR A 482 -4.38 -22.36 -18.46
C THR A 482 -4.99 -22.76 -17.13
N THR A 483 -4.58 -22.13 -16.04
CA THR A 483 -5.19 -22.33 -14.73
C THR A 483 -6.19 -21.22 -14.45
N THR A 484 -7.48 -21.57 -14.36
CA THR A 484 -8.54 -20.64 -13.95
C THR A 484 -8.48 -20.42 -12.44
N VAL A 485 -8.11 -19.21 -12.02
CA VAL A 485 -8.01 -18.83 -10.61
C VAL A 485 -9.37 -18.50 -10.03
N ALA A 486 -10.08 -17.59 -10.69
CA ALA A 486 -11.42 -17.18 -10.33
C ALA A 486 -12.31 -17.33 -11.56
N GLN A 487 -13.30 -18.22 -11.46
CA GLN A 487 -14.21 -18.49 -12.55
C GLN A 487 -15.40 -17.55 -12.48
N GLY A 488 -15.57 -16.69 -13.49
CA GLY A 488 -16.72 -15.81 -13.62
C GLY A 488 -18.02 -16.58 -13.78
N GLY A 489 -19.15 -15.95 -13.46
CA GLY A 489 -20.46 -16.59 -13.54
C GLY A 489 -21.58 -15.72 -12.95
N PRO A 490 -22.79 -16.27 -12.81
CA PRO A 490 -23.91 -15.56 -12.21
C PRO A 490 -23.77 -15.43 -10.68
N TRP A 491 -24.27 -14.33 -10.13
CA TRP A 491 -24.45 -14.16 -8.69
C TRP A 491 -25.33 -15.28 -8.10
N GLY A 492 -24.93 -15.82 -6.93
CA GLY A 492 -25.64 -16.88 -6.21
C GLY A 492 -25.12 -18.30 -6.45
N ASP A 493 -24.21 -18.50 -7.40
CA ASP A 493 -23.51 -19.78 -7.57
C ASP A 493 -22.28 -19.85 -6.64
N PRO A 494 -22.21 -20.78 -5.67
CA PRO A 494 -21.10 -20.86 -4.72
C PRO A 494 -19.78 -21.36 -5.35
N THR A 495 -19.80 -21.81 -6.60
CA THR A 495 -18.63 -22.28 -7.35
C THR A 495 -18.07 -21.24 -8.31
N ARG A 496 -18.58 -20.01 -8.25
CA ARG A 496 -18.24 -18.90 -9.13
C ARG A 496 -17.82 -17.68 -8.35
N VAL A 497 -17.07 -16.82 -9.00
CA VAL A 497 -16.67 -15.49 -8.51
C VAL A 497 -17.16 -14.47 -9.54
N PRO A 498 -18.45 -14.12 -9.54
CA PRO A 498 -19.04 -13.18 -10.51
C PRO A 498 -18.31 -11.85 -10.53
N GLN A 499 -18.13 -11.27 -11.72
CA GLN A 499 -17.52 -9.93 -11.88
C GLN A 499 -16.17 -9.79 -11.16
N ASN A 500 -15.38 -10.87 -11.15
CA ASN A 500 -14.00 -10.81 -10.69
C ASN A 500 -13.13 -10.06 -11.69
N TYR A 501 -12.00 -9.54 -11.22
CA TYR A 501 -10.95 -8.92 -12.02
C TYR A 501 -9.66 -8.84 -11.20
N GLY A 502 -8.59 -8.25 -11.74
CA GLY A 502 -7.26 -8.37 -11.13
C GLY A 502 -6.60 -9.70 -11.49
N GLY A 503 -5.85 -10.28 -10.55
CA GLY A 503 -4.95 -11.39 -10.81
C GLY A 503 -3.51 -11.05 -10.47
N TYR A 504 -3.28 -10.35 -9.35
CA TYR A 504 -1.94 -9.91 -8.98
C TYR A 504 -1.17 -11.03 -8.28
N ILE A 505 -0.03 -11.40 -8.84
CA ILE A 505 0.86 -12.42 -8.28
C ILE A 505 1.51 -11.85 -7.01
N MET A 506 1.32 -12.54 -5.89
CA MET A 506 1.87 -12.11 -4.60
C MET A 506 3.38 -12.41 -4.50
N PRO A 507 4.13 -11.61 -3.72
CA PRO A 507 5.51 -11.93 -3.38
C PRO A 507 5.64 -13.34 -2.79
N GLY A 508 6.76 -14.02 -3.11
CA GLY A 508 7.04 -15.37 -2.64
C GLY A 508 6.31 -16.50 -3.36
N ALA A 509 5.58 -16.21 -4.45
CA ALA A 509 4.99 -17.20 -5.34
C ALA A 509 6.04 -18.20 -5.87
N THR A 510 5.64 -19.46 -6.02
CA THR A 510 6.39 -20.58 -6.61
C THR A 510 5.52 -21.30 -7.63
N LEU A 511 6.10 -22.10 -8.53
CA LEU A 511 5.30 -22.80 -9.55
C LEU A 511 4.40 -23.90 -8.95
N ASP A 512 4.70 -24.39 -7.76
CA ASP A 512 3.84 -25.36 -7.05
C ASP A 512 2.83 -24.68 -6.10
N ASN A 513 2.98 -23.38 -5.84
CA ASN A 513 2.23 -22.68 -4.81
C ASN A 513 2.36 -21.15 -4.96
N MET A 514 1.30 -20.51 -5.47
CA MET A 514 1.20 -19.07 -5.68
C MET A 514 0.06 -18.47 -4.87
N GLY A 515 0.29 -17.27 -4.34
CA GLY A 515 -0.77 -16.40 -3.88
C GLY A 515 -1.19 -15.48 -5.03
N ILE A 516 -2.48 -15.41 -5.34
CA ILE A 516 -3.04 -14.48 -6.34
C ILE A 516 -4.11 -13.62 -5.65
N LEU A 517 -4.03 -12.31 -5.83
CA LEU A 517 -5.06 -11.38 -5.37
C LEU A 517 -6.05 -11.08 -6.50
N VAL A 518 -7.32 -11.34 -6.23
CA VAL A 518 -8.44 -11.16 -7.17
C VAL A 518 -9.45 -10.22 -6.53
N SER A 519 -9.82 -9.17 -7.26
CA SER A 519 -10.86 -8.24 -6.83
C SER A 519 -12.23 -8.68 -7.33
N GLN A 520 -13.27 -8.27 -6.62
CA GLN A 520 -14.66 -8.53 -7.00
C GLN A 520 -15.53 -7.30 -6.75
N TRP A 521 -16.34 -6.94 -7.75
CA TRP A 521 -17.24 -5.79 -7.71
C TRP A 521 -18.62 -6.13 -8.24
N ASN A 522 -19.63 -6.03 -7.38
CA ASN A 522 -21.03 -6.18 -7.79
C ASN A 522 -21.60 -4.89 -8.37
N THR A 523 -21.95 -4.91 -9.65
CA THR A 523 -22.59 -3.77 -10.34
C THR A 523 -24.09 -3.99 -10.58
N THR A 524 -24.69 -5.05 -10.02
CA THR A 524 -26.11 -5.32 -10.19
C THR A 524 -26.95 -4.28 -9.45
N PRO A 525 -28.11 -3.87 -9.98
CA PRO A 525 -28.95 -2.85 -9.32
C PRO A 525 -29.34 -3.18 -7.88
N ASP A 526 -29.61 -4.46 -7.59
CA ASP A 526 -30.13 -4.92 -6.30
C ASP A 526 -29.08 -4.91 -5.18
N ASN A 527 -27.79 -4.95 -5.52
CA ASN A 527 -26.70 -4.98 -4.55
C ASN A 527 -25.47 -4.19 -5.02
N ASN A 528 -25.71 -3.04 -5.67
CA ASN A 528 -24.67 -2.25 -6.29
C ASN A 528 -23.59 -1.81 -5.28
N GLY A 529 -22.34 -2.12 -5.60
CA GLY A 529 -21.17 -1.84 -4.79
C GLY A 529 -20.86 -2.83 -3.67
N ILE A 530 -21.60 -3.95 -3.57
CA ILE A 530 -21.37 -4.98 -2.54
C ILE A 530 -21.38 -6.41 -3.15
N PRO A 531 -20.29 -7.18 -3.05
CA PRO A 531 -19.01 -6.79 -2.48
C PRO A 531 -18.25 -5.80 -3.36
N TYR A 532 -17.34 -5.06 -2.73
CA TYR A 532 -16.22 -4.36 -3.36
C TYR A 532 -14.97 -4.68 -2.54
N THR A 533 -14.32 -5.78 -2.93
CA THR A 533 -13.42 -6.55 -2.07
C THR A 533 -12.22 -7.08 -2.85
N VAL A 534 -11.16 -7.43 -2.13
CA VAL A 534 -9.98 -8.14 -2.63
C VAL A 534 -9.89 -9.46 -1.89
N GLU A 535 -9.84 -10.56 -2.64
CA GLU A 535 -9.76 -11.93 -2.16
C GLU A 535 -8.41 -12.54 -2.50
N GLN A 536 -7.93 -13.42 -1.62
CA GLN A 536 -6.68 -14.15 -1.84
C GLN A 536 -6.97 -15.58 -2.27
N PHE A 537 -6.29 -16.02 -3.33
CA PHE A 537 -6.33 -17.38 -3.85
C PHE A 537 -4.98 -18.05 -3.67
N GLN A 538 -4.98 -19.31 -3.23
CA GLN A 538 -3.86 -20.22 -3.34
C GLN A 538 -3.97 -20.99 -4.66
N VAL A 539 -2.90 -21.06 -5.45
CA VAL A 539 -2.89 -21.64 -6.79
C VAL A 539 -1.66 -22.54 -6.96
N ASN A 540 -1.85 -23.78 -7.42
CA ASN A 540 -0.79 -24.55 -8.06
C ASN A 540 -1.07 -24.53 -9.57
N PRO A 541 -0.42 -23.65 -10.34
CA PRO A 541 -0.70 -23.53 -11.76
C PRO A 541 -0.21 -24.75 -12.54
N HIS A 542 -0.86 -25.02 -13.68
CA HIS A 542 -0.29 -25.87 -14.72
C HIS A 542 1.08 -25.32 -15.11
N ASN A 543 2.13 -26.12 -14.93
CA ASN A 543 3.50 -25.70 -15.22
C ASN A 543 4.32 -26.78 -15.94
#